data_AF-A0A8X6MQB0-F1
#
_entry.id   AF-A0A8X6MQB0-F1
#
_cell.length_a   1.000
_cell.length_b   1.000
_cell.length_c   1.000
_cell.angle_alpha   90.00
_cell.angle_beta   90.00
_cell.angle_gamma   90.00
#
_symmetry.space_group_name_H-M   'P 1'
#
loop_
_entity.id
_entity.type
_entity.pdbx_description
1 polymer ?
#
loop_
_entity_poly.entity_id
_entity_poly.type
_entity_poly.pdbx_seq_one_letter_code
_entity_poly.pdbx_strand_id
1 'polypeptide(L)'
;MFFQITCIDQPCMHGGTCHDEPTSVYDVRGYKCTCPCGRCGPNCNKLHFGQVENACIYLFNAGYQKVESQQECMSFCWDTQGCRSADYINSQGACWLNSVTGDEEPLTMDCDKWYPGVAYLFFNCTCDA
;
A
#
# COMPACT_ATOMS: atom_id res chain seq x y z
N MET A 1 -18.19 26.16 -21.18
CA MET A 1 -18.10 24.72 -21.48
C MET A 1 -17.45 24.07 -20.27
N PHE A 2 -18.19 23.26 -19.51
CA PHE A 2 -17.65 22.54 -18.36
C PHE A 2 -16.95 21.29 -18.88
N PHE A 3 -15.66 21.13 -18.55
CA PHE A 3 -14.92 19.92 -18.86
C PHE A 3 -15.25 18.88 -17.80
N GLN A 4 -15.95 17.82 -18.20
CA GLN A 4 -16.28 16.70 -17.33
C GLN A 4 -15.20 15.65 -17.50
N ILE A 5 -14.49 15.33 -16.41
CA ILE A 5 -13.55 14.20 -16.42
C ILE A 5 -14.37 12.91 -16.37
N THR A 6 -14.04 11.99 -17.27
CA THR A 6 -14.66 10.66 -17.40
C THR A 6 -13.59 9.59 -17.50
N CYS A 7 -13.95 8.33 -17.71
CA CYS A 7 -12.97 7.27 -17.85
C CYS A 7 -12.09 7.38 -19.10
N ILE A 8 -12.51 8.12 -20.13
CA ILE A 8 -11.69 8.35 -21.32
C ILE A 8 -10.40 9.13 -20.99
N ASP A 9 -10.42 9.93 -19.93
CA ASP A 9 -9.29 10.72 -19.46
C ASP A 9 -8.32 9.91 -18.60
N GLN A 10 -8.60 8.62 -18.37
CA GLN A 10 -7.81 7.69 -17.56
C GLN A 10 -7.47 8.24 -16.14
N PRO A 11 -8.47 8.65 -15.35
CA PRO A 11 -8.22 9.32 -14.07
C PRO A 11 -7.74 8.39 -12.94
N CYS A 12 -7.98 7.08 -13.04
CA CYS A 12 -7.60 6.11 -12.01
C CYS A 12 -6.13 5.71 -12.13
N MET A 13 -5.36 5.93 -11.07
CA MET A 13 -3.93 5.66 -11.01
C MET A 13 -3.64 4.25 -10.49
N HIS A 14 -2.38 3.81 -10.64
CA HIS A 14 -1.82 2.61 -10.01
C HIS A 14 -2.64 1.32 -10.24
N GLY A 15 -3.22 1.15 -11.42
CA GLY A 15 -4.02 -0.03 -11.76
C GLY A 15 -5.47 0.01 -11.27
N GLY A 16 -5.96 1.17 -10.83
CA GLY A 16 -7.38 1.38 -10.54
C GLY A 16 -8.26 1.12 -11.75
N THR A 17 -9.40 0.47 -11.53
CA THR A 17 -10.42 0.26 -12.56
C THR A 17 -11.38 1.44 -12.59
N CYS A 18 -11.59 2.02 -13.78
CA CYS A 18 -12.48 3.16 -13.95
C CYS A 18 -13.88 2.73 -14.39
N HIS A 19 -14.91 3.37 -13.81
CA HIS A 19 -16.30 3.23 -14.21
C HIS A 19 -16.90 4.62 -14.48
N ASP A 20 -17.50 4.82 -15.66
CA ASP A 20 -18.23 6.05 -15.94
C ASP A 20 -19.49 6.11 -15.07
N GLU A 21 -19.75 7.29 -14.50
CA GLU A 21 -20.87 7.53 -13.58
C GLU A 21 -21.60 8.82 -13.97
N PRO A 22 -22.92 8.91 -13.79
CA PRO A 22 -23.64 10.16 -13.97
C PRO A 22 -23.17 11.20 -12.95
N THR A 23 -22.90 12.42 -13.40
CA THR A 23 -22.62 13.54 -12.49
C THR A 23 -23.86 13.87 -11.66
N SER A 24 -23.64 14.34 -10.44
CA SER A 24 -24.69 14.90 -9.57
C SER A 24 -24.29 16.27 -9.04
N VAL A 25 -25.23 16.96 -8.36
CA VAL A 25 -24.92 18.21 -7.67
C VAL A 25 -23.91 18.04 -6.52
N TYR A 26 -23.70 16.81 -6.04
CA TYR A 26 -22.75 16.49 -4.97
C TYR A 26 -21.42 15.94 -5.50
N ASP A 27 -21.41 15.46 -6.75
CA ASP A 27 -20.20 14.95 -7.39
C ASP A 27 -20.23 15.24 -8.89
N VAL A 28 -19.40 16.21 -9.30
CA VAL A 28 -19.28 16.64 -10.70
C VAL A 28 -18.36 15.73 -11.52
N ARG A 29 -17.76 14.71 -10.90
CA ARG A 29 -16.96 13.70 -11.62
C ARG A 29 -17.89 12.79 -12.39
N GLY A 30 -17.59 12.57 -13.65
CA GLY A 30 -18.29 11.61 -14.50
C GLY A 30 -17.77 10.18 -14.36
N TYR A 31 -17.07 9.88 -13.26
CA TYR A 31 -16.41 8.59 -13.06
C TYR A 31 -16.27 8.24 -11.58
N LYS A 32 -16.03 6.96 -11.34
CA LYS A 32 -15.59 6.41 -10.06
C LYS A 32 -14.46 5.40 -10.28
N CYS A 33 -13.46 5.44 -9.41
CA CYS A 33 -12.39 4.45 -9.40
C CYS A 33 -12.64 3.34 -8.38
N THR A 34 -12.47 2.10 -8.80
CA THR A 34 -12.28 0.94 -7.91
C THR A 34 -10.78 0.72 -7.75
N CYS A 35 -10.26 0.97 -6.56
CA CYS A 35 -8.82 0.89 -6.30
C CYS A 35 -8.37 -0.54 -5.98
N PRO A 36 -7.18 -0.97 -6.44
CA PRO A 36 -6.57 -2.20 -5.96
C PRO A 36 -6.25 -2.10 -4.47
N CYS A 37 -6.16 -3.25 -3.79
CA CYS A 37 -5.72 -3.30 -2.40
C CYS A 37 -4.40 -2.55 -2.22
N GLY A 38 -4.27 -1.73 -1.18
CA GLY A 38 -3.09 -0.90 -0.94
C GLY A 38 -3.16 0.51 -1.55
N ARG A 39 -4.24 0.85 -2.28
CA ARG A 39 -4.46 2.19 -2.83
C ARG A 39 -5.84 2.73 -2.46
N CYS A 40 -5.89 4.02 -2.16
CA CYS A 40 -7.10 4.74 -1.77
C CYS A 40 -7.17 6.12 -2.43
N GLY A 41 -8.27 6.83 -2.14
CA GLY A 41 -8.56 8.15 -2.66
C GLY A 41 -9.36 8.09 -3.97
N PRO A 42 -9.93 9.22 -4.42
CA PRO A 42 -10.80 9.26 -5.60
C PRO A 42 -10.19 8.67 -6.87
N ASN A 43 -8.85 8.80 -6.98
CA ASN A 43 -8.08 8.42 -8.15
C ASN A 43 -7.06 7.32 -7.84
N CYS A 44 -7.17 6.64 -6.69
CA CYS A 44 -6.23 5.61 -6.25
C CYS A 44 -4.77 6.09 -6.08
N ASN A 45 -4.57 7.39 -5.81
CA ASN A 45 -3.25 8.02 -5.72
C ASN A 45 -2.63 7.93 -4.30
N LYS A 46 -3.40 7.54 -3.29
CA LYS A 46 -2.93 7.45 -1.91
C LYS A 46 -2.49 6.02 -1.62
N LEU A 47 -1.23 5.82 -1.23
CA LEU A 47 -0.75 4.56 -0.65
C LEU A 47 -1.49 4.30 0.67
N HIS A 48 -1.95 3.07 0.87
CA HIS A 48 -2.68 2.68 2.07
C HIS A 48 -2.17 1.35 2.61
N PHE A 49 -1.71 1.36 3.85
CA PHE A 49 -1.10 0.21 4.50
C PHE A 49 -1.37 0.26 6.00
N GLY A 50 -1.33 -0.91 6.63
CA GLY A 50 -1.35 -1.07 8.08
C GLY A 50 0.00 -1.54 8.59
N GLN A 51 0.10 -1.62 9.91
CA GLN A 51 1.29 -2.11 10.60
C GLN A 51 0.93 -3.00 11.80
N VAL A 52 1.83 -3.91 12.14
CA VAL A 52 1.86 -4.62 13.42
C VAL A 52 3.23 -4.36 14.04
N GLU A 53 3.23 -3.64 15.16
CA GLU A 53 4.46 -3.30 15.88
C GLU A 53 5.07 -4.54 16.54
N ASN A 54 6.40 -4.58 16.68
CA ASN A 54 7.13 -5.67 17.32
C ASN A 54 6.83 -7.05 16.67
N ALA A 55 6.58 -7.04 15.37
CA ALA A 55 6.32 -8.23 14.57
C ALA A 55 7.09 -8.17 13.25
N CYS A 56 7.40 -9.33 12.69
CA CYS A 56 8.10 -9.46 11.41
C CYS A 56 7.87 -10.82 10.74
N ILE A 57 8.18 -10.96 9.44
CA ILE A 57 8.19 -12.25 8.73
C ILE A 57 9.64 -12.65 8.39
N TYR A 58 10.00 -13.92 8.61
CA TYR A 58 11.34 -14.44 8.32
C TYR A 58 11.36 -15.31 7.06
N LEU A 59 12.50 -15.33 6.36
CA LEU A 59 12.85 -16.27 5.28
C LEU A 59 12.08 -16.11 3.96
N PHE A 60 11.10 -15.21 3.87
CA PHE A 60 10.33 -14.95 2.64
C PHE A 60 10.80 -13.71 1.88
N ASN A 61 12.11 -13.43 1.90
CA ASN A 61 12.71 -12.22 1.34
C ASN A 61 12.41 -12.04 -0.15
N ALA A 62 11.79 -10.92 -0.51
CA ALA A 62 11.53 -10.47 -1.88
C ALA A 62 12.46 -9.33 -2.33
N GLY A 63 13.19 -8.70 -1.40
CA GLY A 63 14.03 -7.55 -1.70
C GLY A 63 14.47 -6.79 -0.46
N TYR A 64 15.33 -5.79 -0.66
CA TYR A 64 15.87 -4.95 0.41
C TYR A 64 16.16 -3.54 -0.11
N GLN A 65 15.85 -2.54 0.71
CA GLN A 65 16.28 -1.16 0.46
C GLN A 65 16.49 -0.39 1.78
N LYS A 66 17.47 0.51 1.79
CA LYS A 66 17.58 1.56 2.82
C LYS A 66 16.56 2.65 2.58
N VAL A 67 15.77 2.98 3.59
CA VAL A 67 14.68 3.96 3.53
C VAL A 67 14.59 4.75 4.84
N GLU A 68 13.96 5.92 4.80
CA GLU A 68 13.85 6.82 5.96
C GLU A 68 12.50 6.70 6.68
N SER A 69 11.52 6.03 6.08
CA SER A 69 10.17 5.91 6.64
C SER A 69 9.44 4.64 6.21
N GLN A 70 8.35 4.33 6.93
CA GLN A 70 7.42 3.26 6.55
C GLN A 70 6.73 3.55 5.23
N GLN A 71 6.42 4.83 4.94
CA GLN A 71 5.81 5.24 3.68
C GLN A 71 6.74 4.96 2.50
N GLU A 72 8.03 5.26 2.63
CA GLU A 72 9.04 4.90 1.63
C GLU A 72 9.19 3.38 1.50
N CYS A 73 9.22 2.65 2.60
CA CYS A 73 9.27 1.18 2.59
C CYS A 73 8.10 0.58 1.80
N MET A 74 6.88 1.03 2.06
CA MET A 74 5.69 0.50 1.39
C MET A 74 5.53 1.02 -0.04
N SER A 75 6.07 2.20 -0.38
CA SER A 75 6.18 2.63 -1.78
C SER A 75 7.14 1.72 -2.53
N PHE A 76 8.32 1.44 -1.95
CA PHE A 76 9.28 0.51 -2.53
C PHE A 76 8.69 -0.89 -2.70
N CYS A 77 7.98 -1.41 -1.71
CA CYS A 77 7.26 -2.67 -1.83
C CYS A 77 6.27 -2.64 -2.99
N TRP A 78 5.46 -1.59 -3.11
CA TRP A 78 4.46 -1.47 -4.17
C TRP A 78 5.08 -1.54 -5.57
N ASP A 79 6.21 -0.84 -5.76
CA ASP A 79 6.89 -0.76 -7.05
C ASP A 79 7.73 -2.02 -7.36
N THR A 80 7.90 -2.92 -6.37
CA THR A 80 8.68 -4.14 -6.52
C THR A 80 7.80 -5.33 -6.87
N GLN A 81 8.04 -5.91 -8.05
CA GLN A 81 7.36 -7.12 -8.48
C GLN A 81 7.57 -8.26 -7.46
N GLY A 82 6.46 -8.85 -7.01
CA GLY A 82 6.49 -9.97 -6.07
C GLY A 82 6.54 -9.58 -4.59
N CYS A 83 6.63 -8.28 -4.26
CA CYS A 83 6.41 -7.84 -2.89
C CYS A 83 4.93 -7.90 -2.51
N ARG A 84 4.64 -8.37 -1.31
CA ARG A 84 3.28 -8.50 -0.78
C ARG A 84 3.13 -7.89 0.61
N SER A 85 4.21 -7.82 1.36
CA SER A 85 4.32 -7.13 2.65
C SER A 85 5.79 -6.74 2.88
N ALA A 86 6.10 -6.04 3.97
CA ALA A 86 7.47 -5.67 4.28
C ALA A 86 7.72 -5.57 5.78
N ASP A 87 8.96 -5.78 6.22
CA ASP A 87 9.42 -5.50 7.57
C ASP A 87 10.25 -4.22 7.56
N TYR A 88 9.75 -3.18 8.21
CA TYR A 88 10.46 -1.93 8.40
C TYR A 88 11.17 -1.92 9.73
N ILE A 89 12.49 -1.76 9.72
CA ILE A 89 13.33 -1.71 10.92
C ILE A 89 13.81 -0.27 11.12
N ASN A 90 13.12 0.48 11.99
CA ASN A 90 13.36 1.91 12.18
C ASN A 90 14.78 2.22 12.66
N SER A 91 15.32 1.45 13.62
CA SER A 91 16.68 1.67 14.13
C SER A 91 17.78 1.53 13.06
N GLN A 92 17.47 0.88 11.94
CA GLN A 92 18.42 0.62 10.87
C GLN A 92 18.09 1.40 9.59
N GLY A 93 16.95 2.07 9.50
CA GLY A 93 16.45 2.66 8.25
C GLY A 93 16.38 1.62 7.12
N ALA A 94 15.82 0.44 7.42
CA ALA A 94 15.83 -0.71 6.52
C ALA A 94 14.42 -1.19 6.22
N CYS A 95 14.16 -1.49 4.95
CA CYS A 95 12.95 -2.12 4.46
C CYS A 95 13.32 -3.48 3.87
N TRP A 96 12.84 -4.55 4.51
CA TRP A 96 12.96 -5.91 3.99
C TRP A 96 11.62 -6.31 3.39
N LEU A 97 11.61 -6.59 2.08
CA LEU A 97 10.39 -6.96 1.39
C LEU A 97 10.10 -8.44 1.60
N ASN A 98 8.82 -8.79 1.67
CA ASN A 98 8.34 -10.15 1.83
C ASN A 98 7.47 -10.56 0.63
N SER A 99 7.64 -11.80 0.19
CA SER A 99 6.90 -12.41 -0.93
C SER A 99 5.56 -13.05 -0.51
N VAL A 100 5.18 -12.88 0.76
CA VAL A 100 3.98 -13.43 1.40
C VAL A 100 3.33 -12.34 2.27
N THR A 101 2.10 -12.57 2.73
CA THR A 101 1.43 -11.75 3.75
C THR A 101 1.34 -12.49 5.10
N GLY A 102 0.98 -11.76 6.16
CA GLY A 102 0.71 -12.31 7.49
C GLY A 102 -0.52 -13.22 7.59
N ASP A 103 -1.36 -13.24 6.54
CA ASP A 103 -2.46 -14.20 6.41
C ASP A 103 -1.99 -15.55 5.81
N GLU A 104 -0.87 -15.53 5.07
CA GLU A 104 -0.30 -16.70 4.42
C GLU A 104 0.74 -17.37 5.34
N GLU A 105 1.54 -16.56 6.03
CA GLU A 105 2.61 -17.01 6.92
C GLU A 105 2.50 -16.34 8.29
N PRO A 106 2.69 -17.07 9.40
CA PRO A 106 2.53 -16.52 10.73
C PRO A 106 3.59 -15.46 11.01
N LEU A 107 3.15 -14.33 11.58
CA LEU A 107 4.06 -13.31 12.07
C LEU A 107 4.90 -13.87 13.22
N THR A 108 6.19 -13.60 13.18
CA THR A 108 7.03 -13.73 14.37
C THR A 108 6.81 -12.52 15.24
N MET A 109 6.41 -12.74 16.48
CA MET A 109 6.26 -11.69 17.49
C MET A 109 7.58 -11.48 18.23
N ASP A 110 7.68 -10.38 18.97
CA ASP A 110 8.87 -10.02 19.78
C ASP A 110 10.15 -9.83 18.93
N CYS A 111 9.98 -9.41 17.68
CA CYS A 111 11.10 -9.14 16.77
C CYS A 111 11.96 -7.96 17.22
N ASP A 112 11.43 -7.04 18.03
CA ASP A 112 12.14 -5.86 18.56
C ASP A 112 13.41 -6.24 19.34
N LYS A 113 13.43 -7.46 19.92
CA LYS A 113 14.59 -8.03 20.60
C LYS A 113 15.84 -8.09 19.70
N TRP A 114 15.65 -8.34 18.41
CA TRP A 114 16.74 -8.43 17.43
C TRP A 114 16.79 -7.21 16.50
N TYR A 115 15.63 -6.60 16.25
CA TYR A 115 15.46 -5.49 15.34
C TYR A 115 14.71 -4.35 16.03
N PRO A 116 15.39 -3.51 16.84
CA PRO A 116 14.73 -2.44 17.56
C PRO A 116 13.94 -1.50 16.63
N GLY A 117 12.70 -1.19 17.00
CA GLY A 117 11.75 -0.41 16.21
C GLY A 117 11.26 -1.13 14.95
N VAL A 118 11.18 -2.46 14.96
CA VAL A 118 10.62 -3.22 13.83
C VAL A 118 9.09 -3.20 13.82
N ALA A 119 8.53 -3.03 12.63
CA ALA A 119 7.11 -3.21 12.37
C ALA A 119 6.92 -3.99 11.08
N TYR A 120 6.03 -4.97 11.13
CA TYR A 120 5.51 -5.65 9.95
C TYR A 120 4.47 -4.74 9.28
N LEU A 121 4.64 -4.48 7.99
CA LEU A 121 3.80 -3.60 7.17
C LEU A 121 3.07 -4.40 6.10
N PHE A 122 1.79 -4.11 5.88
CA PHE A 122 0.95 -4.81 4.92
C PHE A 122 0.02 -3.86 4.18
N PHE A 123 -0.29 -4.13 2.92
CA PHE A 123 -1.28 -3.35 2.18
C PHE A 123 -2.66 -3.51 2.81
N ASN A 124 -3.30 -2.40 3.16
CA ASN A 124 -4.66 -2.42 3.69
C ASN A 124 -5.64 -2.24 2.51
N CYS A 125 -6.60 -3.15 2.39
CA CYS A 125 -7.58 -3.14 1.32
C CYS A 125 -8.84 -2.32 1.66
N THR A 126 -8.97 -1.84 2.90
CA THR A 126 -10.13 -1.05 3.34
C THR A 126 -9.70 0.40 3.50
N CYS A 127 -10.24 1.30 2.67
CA CYS A 127 -9.99 2.73 2.79
C CYS A 127 -10.84 3.33 3.91
N ASP A 128 -10.23 4.17 4.75
CA ASP A 128 -10.98 5.00 5.70
C ASP A 128 -11.96 5.92 4.95
N ALA A 129 -13.17 6.06 5.50
CA ALA A 129 -14.26 6.86 4.93
C ALA A 129 -14.00 8.37 4.92
#